data_AF-A0A2N7ID78-F1
#
_entry.id   AF-A0A2N7ID78-F1
#
_cell.length_a   1.000
_cell.length_b   1.000
_cell.length_c   1.000
_cell.angle_alpha   90.00
_cell.angle_beta   90.00
_cell.angle_gamma   90.00
#
_symmetry.space_group_name_H-M   'P 1'
#
loop_
_entity.id
_entity.type
_entity.pdbx_description
1 polymer ?
#
loop_
_entity_poly.entity_id
_entity_poly.type
_entity_poly.pdbx_seq_one_letter_code
_entity_poly.pdbx_strand_id
1 'polypeptide(L)'
;MNQFLSKTQILSVSRISSEGWWLENTEEHVVKGTALGETFTQNLYTPSQIGMIARYDREQDKWSEEVEDMSWKPYWDINGQRFVIGEPDGEFPDKVIQEPPPEYDENTCTVLYRVEDGWKVFEILIDHTYYNEFGDEFIVSDINFELPANHSWIKPPLTQSRGRELYSPKLINGEWVSLIDYRGRVAYVKDRNADGLSDYEIRELGDVPDTHTLAEPNIYETWSDNKGWQYDIARHFPFKVEEEKVWRIGQLTQVINRIDQYEKDQNYPSELRTSPLTIEQYNLLLLDRKLLSDYPNIEGFPFCERPTLSGLAT
;
A
#
# COMPACT_ATOMS: atom_id res chain seq x y z
N MET A 1 4.65 -49.65 56.21
CA MET A 1 3.69 -49.40 57.33
C MET A 1 4.47 -49.32 58.64
N ASN A 2 4.35 -48.23 59.40
CA ASN A 2 5.18 -47.97 60.58
C ASN A 2 4.82 -48.90 61.75
N GLN A 3 5.82 -49.50 62.39
CA GLN A 3 5.62 -50.44 63.50
C GLN A 3 5.43 -49.71 64.84
N PHE A 4 4.61 -50.28 65.72
CA PHE A 4 4.44 -49.79 67.09
C PHE A 4 5.71 -49.99 67.92
N LEU A 5 6.10 -48.96 68.68
CA LEU A 5 7.30 -49.00 69.51
C LEU A 5 7.02 -49.55 70.90
N SER A 6 7.90 -50.41 71.41
CA SER A 6 7.78 -51.04 72.74
C SER A 6 8.29 -50.19 73.90
N LYS A 7 8.95 -49.05 73.61
CA LYS A 7 9.46 -48.06 74.56
C LYS A 7 9.36 -46.65 73.97
N THR A 8 9.23 -45.66 74.85
CA THR A 8 9.30 -44.25 74.46
C THR A 8 10.73 -43.90 74.06
N GLN A 9 10.91 -43.27 72.90
CA GLN A 9 12.22 -42.89 72.37
C GLN A 9 12.11 -41.73 71.38
N ILE A 10 13.23 -41.04 71.16
CA ILE A 10 13.38 -40.05 70.09
C ILE A 10 13.99 -40.77 68.88
N LEU A 11 13.43 -40.55 67.71
CA LEU A 11 13.87 -41.13 66.45
C LEU A 11 14.31 -40.02 65.49
N SER A 12 15.47 -40.18 64.87
CA SER A 12 15.83 -39.39 63.69
C SER A 12 14.98 -39.87 62.50
N VAL A 13 14.28 -38.96 61.86
CA VAL A 13 13.33 -39.27 60.78
C VAL A 13 13.45 -38.26 59.65
N SER A 14 13.08 -38.70 58.45
CA SER A 14 12.77 -37.80 57.34
C SER A 14 11.29 -37.48 57.37
N ARG A 15 10.95 -36.19 57.36
CA ARG A 15 9.60 -35.70 57.18
C ARG A 15 9.28 -35.67 55.69
N ILE A 16 8.10 -36.17 55.32
CA ILE A 16 7.63 -36.25 53.94
C ILE A 16 6.26 -35.60 53.78
N SER A 17 5.99 -35.08 52.59
CA SER A 17 4.67 -34.56 52.21
C SER A 17 3.62 -35.68 52.14
N SER A 18 2.36 -35.32 51.92
CA SER A 18 1.28 -36.29 51.66
C SER A 18 1.62 -37.21 50.49
N GLU A 19 2.29 -36.67 49.47
CA GLU A 19 2.72 -37.36 48.24
C GLU A 19 4.06 -38.09 48.39
N GLY A 20 4.72 -37.97 49.54
CA GLY A 20 5.96 -38.67 49.85
C GLY A 20 7.23 -37.89 49.54
N TRP A 21 7.14 -36.64 49.07
CA TRP A 21 8.32 -35.80 48.83
C TRP A 21 9.04 -35.46 50.13
N TRP A 22 10.36 -35.60 50.16
CA TRP A 22 11.16 -35.20 51.30
C TRP A 22 11.04 -33.70 51.59
N LEU A 23 10.87 -33.33 52.86
CA LEU A 23 10.78 -31.95 53.31
C LEU A 23 12.01 -31.55 54.13
N GLU A 24 12.35 -32.38 55.13
CA GLU A 24 13.46 -32.12 56.05
C GLU A 24 13.81 -33.39 56.83
N ASN A 25 15.00 -33.42 57.44
CA ASN A 25 15.34 -34.39 58.48
C ASN A 25 15.17 -33.74 59.86
N THR A 26 14.52 -34.46 60.77
CA THR A 26 14.20 -33.97 62.11
C THR A 26 14.23 -35.11 63.14
N GLU A 27 14.01 -34.78 64.41
CA GLU A 27 13.86 -35.73 65.49
C GLU A 27 12.40 -35.76 65.96
N GLU A 28 11.80 -36.96 66.01
CA GLU A 28 10.42 -37.14 66.45
C GLU A 28 10.36 -37.99 67.73
N HIS A 29 9.64 -37.49 68.74
CA HIS A 29 9.43 -38.20 69.99
C HIS A 29 8.21 -39.14 69.91
N VAL A 30 8.45 -40.45 69.95
CA VAL A 30 7.40 -41.46 69.82
C VAL A 30 7.21 -42.19 71.14
N VAL A 31 5.97 -42.19 71.65
CA VAL A 31 5.60 -42.79 72.94
C VAL A 31 5.49 -44.32 72.82
N LYS A 32 5.81 -45.02 73.91
CA LYS A 32 5.56 -46.47 74.02
C LYS A 32 4.11 -46.80 73.65
N GLY A 33 3.92 -47.77 72.75
CA GLY A 33 2.62 -48.24 72.30
C GLY A 33 2.00 -47.41 71.17
N THR A 34 2.71 -46.43 70.61
CA THR A 34 2.33 -45.71 69.38
C THR A 34 3.29 -46.01 68.24
N ALA A 35 2.90 -45.63 67.02
CA ALA A 35 3.76 -45.71 65.83
C ALA A 35 4.13 -44.29 65.36
N LEU A 36 5.15 -44.20 64.51
CA LEU A 36 5.52 -42.98 63.84
C LEU A 36 4.41 -42.54 62.85
N GLY A 37 4.12 -41.24 62.77
CA GLY A 37 3.09 -40.70 61.87
C GLY A 37 3.39 -40.98 60.39
N GLU A 38 2.36 -40.99 59.55
CA GLU A 38 2.46 -41.36 58.11
C GLU A 38 3.28 -40.37 57.26
N THR A 39 3.51 -39.17 57.79
CA THR A 39 4.35 -38.12 57.20
C THR A 39 5.81 -38.22 57.61
N PHE A 40 6.23 -39.33 58.22
CA PHE A 40 7.60 -39.55 58.64
C PHE A 40 8.08 -40.96 58.32
N THR A 41 9.36 -41.09 58.00
CA THR A 41 10.06 -42.36 57.84
C THR A 41 11.40 -42.36 58.58
N GLN A 42 11.80 -43.53 59.10
CA GLN A 42 13.15 -43.73 59.65
C GLN A 42 14.18 -44.05 58.56
N ASN A 43 13.75 -44.32 57.32
CA ASN A 43 14.63 -44.45 56.18
C ASN A 43 15.08 -43.04 55.77
N LEU A 44 16.20 -42.59 56.32
CA LEU A 44 16.67 -41.21 56.13
C LEU A 44 17.12 -40.97 54.69
N TYR A 45 16.60 -39.89 54.09
CA TYR A 45 17.17 -39.31 52.89
C TYR A 45 17.95 -38.06 53.21
N THR A 46 19.12 -37.93 52.58
CA THR A 46 19.96 -36.74 52.65
C THR A 46 20.24 -36.33 51.21
N PRO A 47 19.77 -35.15 50.77
CA PRO A 47 20.09 -34.64 49.45
C PRO A 47 21.60 -34.64 49.19
N SER A 48 22.01 -35.05 48.00
CA SER A 48 23.41 -35.03 47.58
C SER A 48 23.97 -33.60 47.49
N GLN A 49 23.11 -32.64 47.15
CA GLN A 49 23.40 -31.21 47.11
C GLN A 49 22.13 -30.38 47.33
N ILE A 50 22.30 -29.08 47.58
CA ILE A 50 21.19 -28.14 47.69
C ILE A 50 20.39 -28.14 46.38
N GLY A 51 19.06 -28.26 46.50
CA GLY A 51 18.15 -28.29 45.35
C GLY A 51 17.85 -29.69 44.81
N MET A 52 18.30 -30.76 45.46
CA MET A 52 17.89 -32.13 45.12
C MET A 52 16.81 -32.65 46.07
N ILE A 53 15.91 -33.49 45.56
CA ILE A 53 14.79 -34.07 46.30
C ILE A 53 14.51 -35.50 45.82
N ALA A 54 13.89 -36.31 46.67
CA ALA A 54 13.44 -37.64 46.34
C ALA A 54 12.04 -37.89 46.92
N ARG A 55 11.28 -38.79 46.29
CA ARG A 55 9.96 -39.23 46.74
C ARG A 55 10.06 -40.56 47.46
N TYR A 56 9.43 -40.66 48.63
CA TYR A 56 9.37 -41.89 49.40
C TYR A 56 8.22 -42.79 48.96
N ASP A 57 8.55 -44.00 48.51
CA ASP A 57 7.59 -45.07 48.29
C ASP A 57 7.32 -45.82 49.60
N ARG A 58 6.13 -45.59 50.17
CA ARG A 58 5.68 -46.18 51.44
C ARG A 58 5.43 -47.70 51.35
N GLU A 59 5.17 -48.22 50.16
CA GLU A 59 4.88 -49.65 49.94
C GLU A 59 6.18 -50.44 49.81
N GLN A 60 7.15 -49.86 49.10
CA GLN A 60 8.46 -50.48 48.86
C GLN A 60 9.50 -50.16 49.94
N ASP A 61 9.19 -49.22 50.83
CA ASP A 61 10.09 -48.71 51.88
C ASP A 61 11.41 -48.15 51.33
N LYS A 62 11.31 -47.43 50.21
CA LYS A 62 12.46 -46.95 49.42
C LYS A 62 12.26 -45.53 48.93
N TRP A 63 13.36 -44.81 48.78
CA TRP A 63 13.40 -43.54 48.06
C TRP A 63 13.47 -43.81 46.55
N SER A 64 12.82 -42.94 45.78
CA SER A 64 13.01 -42.85 44.33
C SER A 64 14.45 -42.49 44.01
N GLU A 65 14.79 -42.53 42.71
CA GLU A 65 15.96 -41.82 42.24
C GLU A 65 15.86 -40.33 42.61
N GLU A 66 17.02 -39.75 42.90
CA GLU A 66 17.15 -38.36 43.28
C GLU A 66 16.97 -37.47 42.04
N VAL A 67 16.14 -36.44 42.16
CA VAL A 67 15.85 -35.48 41.08
C VAL A 67 16.12 -34.06 41.56
N GLU A 68 16.31 -33.14 40.63
CA GLU A 68 16.34 -31.70 40.95
C GLU A 68 14.94 -31.26 41.40
N ASP A 69 14.86 -30.45 42.46
CA ASP A 69 13.62 -29.85 42.91
C ASP A 69 13.21 -28.71 41.96
N MET A 70 12.24 -29.02 41.11
CA MET A 70 11.74 -28.12 40.08
C MET A 70 10.70 -27.12 40.62
N SER A 71 10.19 -27.29 41.85
CA SER A 71 9.01 -26.59 42.38
C SER A 71 9.07 -25.06 42.21
N TRP A 72 10.26 -24.48 42.39
CA TRP A 72 10.48 -23.03 42.37
C TRP A 72 11.23 -22.52 41.13
N LYS A 73 11.50 -23.40 40.15
CA LYS A 73 12.14 -22.99 38.90
C LYS A 73 11.19 -22.08 38.12
N PRO A 74 11.60 -20.83 37.84
CA PRO A 74 10.76 -19.89 37.15
C PRO A 74 10.76 -20.14 35.64
N TYR A 75 9.67 -19.78 35.00
CA TYR A 75 9.58 -19.63 33.54
C TYR A 75 8.66 -18.46 33.19
N TRP A 76 8.70 -18.01 31.94
CA TRP A 76 7.96 -16.86 31.46
C TRP A 76 7.17 -17.19 30.20
N ASP A 77 6.03 -16.52 30.04
CA ASP A 77 5.33 -16.47 28.75
C ASP A 77 5.97 -15.43 27.81
N ILE A 78 5.47 -15.31 26.59
CA ILE A 78 6.02 -14.38 25.59
C ILE A 78 5.88 -12.90 25.98
N ASN A 79 5.02 -12.56 26.94
CA ASN A 79 4.76 -11.19 27.40
C ASN A 79 5.51 -10.85 28.70
N GLY A 80 6.39 -11.75 29.17
CA GLY A 80 7.17 -11.53 30.39
C GLY A 80 6.43 -11.85 31.68
N GLN A 81 5.26 -12.50 31.63
CA GLN A 81 4.57 -12.94 32.84
C GLN A 81 5.32 -14.13 33.46
N ARG A 82 5.69 -14.00 34.74
CA ARG A 82 6.43 -15.02 35.49
C ARG A 82 5.51 -16.10 36.07
N PHE A 83 5.94 -17.35 35.92
CA PHE A 83 5.33 -18.55 36.49
C PHE A 83 6.39 -19.42 37.17
N VAL A 84 5.96 -20.47 37.89
CA VAL A 84 6.81 -21.50 38.50
C VAL A 84 6.20 -22.88 38.23
N ILE A 85 7.02 -23.94 38.24
CA ILE A 85 6.55 -25.31 37.94
C ILE A 85 5.60 -25.83 39.03
N GLY A 86 5.87 -25.53 40.31
CA GLY A 86 4.98 -25.84 41.43
C GLY A 86 5.04 -27.28 41.94
N GLU A 87 5.69 -28.20 41.24
CA GLU A 87 5.87 -29.60 41.63
C GLU A 87 7.36 -30.00 41.59
N PRO A 88 7.85 -30.85 42.52
CA PRO A 88 9.27 -31.20 42.60
C PRO A 88 9.82 -31.95 41.39
N ASP A 89 9.05 -32.88 40.81
CA ASP A 89 9.40 -33.64 39.60
C ASP A 89 8.71 -33.12 38.34
N GLY A 90 8.20 -31.89 38.38
CA GLY A 90 7.54 -31.28 37.22
C GLY A 90 8.54 -30.91 36.12
N GLU A 91 8.04 -30.84 34.89
CA GLU A 91 8.81 -30.42 33.71
C GLU A 91 8.42 -29.00 33.28
N PHE A 92 9.32 -28.33 32.56
CA PHE A 92 8.95 -27.09 31.90
C PHE A 92 7.83 -27.36 30.88
N PRO A 93 6.75 -26.56 30.87
CA PRO A 93 5.74 -26.66 29.83
C PRO A 93 6.33 -26.40 28.44
N ASP A 94 5.66 -26.88 27.39
CA ASP A 94 6.10 -26.68 26.02
C ASP A 94 6.20 -25.18 25.68
N LYS A 95 7.32 -24.80 25.02
CA LYS A 95 7.56 -23.45 24.47
C LYS A 95 7.56 -22.32 25.52
N VAL A 96 7.97 -22.61 26.75
CA VAL A 96 8.23 -21.57 27.75
C VAL A 96 9.59 -20.93 27.56
N ILE A 97 9.74 -19.72 28.09
CA ILE A 97 11.01 -19.01 28.11
C ILE A 97 11.60 -19.17 29.51
N GLN A 98 12.86 -19.62 29.60
CA GLN A 98 13.56 -19.83 30.89
C GLN A 98 14.47 -18.65 31.27
N GLU A 99 14.72 -17.74 30.33
CA GLU A 99 15.48 -16.53 30.57
C GLU A 99 14.53 -15.41 31.00
N PRO A 100 14.79 -14.71 32.12
CA PRO A 100 13.94 -13.61 32.54
C PRO A 100 13.95 -12.49 31.50
N PRO A 101 12.84 -11.73 31.37
CA PRO A 101 12.87 -10.49 30.60
C PRO A 101 13.89 -9.50 31.21
N PRO A 102 14.45 -8.58 30.40
CA PRO A 102 15.24 -7.46 30.90
C PRO A 102 14.48 -6.66 31.96
N GLU A 103 15.18 -5.89 32.78
CA GLU A 103 14.54 -4.96 33.71
C GLU A 103 13.90 -3.79 32.95
N TYR A 104 12.64 -3.49 33.25
CA TYR A 104 11.87 -2.37 32.65
C TYR A 104 10.85 -1.81 33.64
N ASP A 105 10.31 -0.63 33.35
CA ASP A 105 9.21 -0.04 34.11
C ASP A 105 7.87 -0.45 33.49
N GLU A 106 7.12 -1.30 34.19
CA GLU A 106 5.81 -1.82 33.77
C GLU A 106 4.75 -0.73 33.53
N ASN A 107 4.94 0.49 34.04
CA ASN A 107 4.01 1.60 33.82
C ASN A 107 4.23 2.33 32.50
N THR A 108 5.43 2.23 31.93
CA THR A 108 5.84 2.98 30.72
C THR A 108 6.26 2.06 29.58
N CYS A 109 6.54 0.79 29.87
CA CYS A 109 7.04 -0.18 28.92
C CYS A 109 6.33 -1.54 29.04
N THR A 110 6.44 -2.30 27.96
CA THR A 110 6.01 -3.70 27.83
C THR A 110 7.18 -4.52 27.27
N VAL A 111 7.12 -5.84 27.41
CA VAL A 111 8.11 -6.75 26.83
C VAL A 111 7.46 -7.79 25.95
N LEU A 112 8.17 -8.18 24.91
CA LEU A 112 7.77 -9.27 24.03
C LEU A 112 8.99 -10.11 23.68
N TYR A 113 8.87 -11.42 23.82
CA TYR A 113 9.87 -12.38 23.37
C TYR A 113 9.58 -12.81 21.93
N ARG A 114 10.60 -12.72 21.06
CA ARG A 114 10.57 -13.29 19.71
C ARG A 114 11.72 -14.30 19.60
N VAL A 115 11.47 -15.46 18.98
CA VAL A 115 12.48 -16.53 18.86
C VAL A 115 13.75 -16.06 18.14
N GLU A 116 13.62 -15.13 17.20
CA GLU A 116 14.74 -14.60 16.40
C GLU A 116 15.53 -13.50 17.12
N ASP A 117 14.86 -12.67 17.92
CA ASP A 117 15.43 -11.45 18.51
C ASP A 117 15.65 -11.54 20.04
N GLY A 118 15.11 -12.57 20.68
CA GLY A 118 15.02 -12.68 22.13
C GLY A 118 14.01 -11.70 22.74
N TRP A 119 14.29 -11.24 23.95
CA TRP A 119 13.47 -10.24 24.64
C TRP A 119 13.69 -8.85 24.07
N LYS A 120 12.59 -8.16 23.75
CA LYS A 120 12.60 -6.75 23.36
C LYS A 120 11.66 -5.95 24.25
N VAL A 121 12.15 -4.80 24.70
CA VAL A 121 11.37 -3.83 25.49
C VAL A 121 10.75 -2.81 24.53
N PHE A 122 9.47 -2.53 24.74
CA PHE A 122 8.68 -1.59 23.95
C PHE A 122 8.11 -0.51 24.86
N GLU A 123 8.28 0.74 24.48
CA GLU A 123 7.57 1.85 25.11
C GLU A 123 6.06 1.73 24.82
N ILE A 124 5.23 2.04 25.81
CA ILE A 124 3.77 2.08 25.65
C ILE A 124 3.41 3.37 24.92
N LEU A 125 3.25 3.26 23.60
CA LEU A 125 2.95 4.37 22.71
C LEU A 125 1.46 4.49 22.37
N ILE A 126 0.57 3.79 23.06
CA ILE A 126 -0.88 3.87 22.82
C ILE A 126 -1.32 5.34 22.82
N ASP A 127 -2.22 5.68 21.90
CA ASP A 127 -2.72 7.03 21.66
C ASP A 127 -1.69 8.04 21.11
N HIS A 128 -0.44 7.64 20.88
CA HIS A 128 0.53 8.50 20.19
C HIS A 128 0.22 8.58 18.69
N THR A 129 0.36 9.79 18.15
CA THR A 129 0.14 10.08 16.75
C THR A 129 1.40 9.79 15.92
N TYR A 130 1.21 9.19 14.75
CA TYR A 130 2.24 9.04 13.73
C TYR A 130 1.68 9.31 12.34
N TYR A 131 2.58 9.46 11.37
CA TYR A 131 2.22 9.89 10.02
C TYR A 131 2.83 8.96 8.97
N ASN A 132 2.10 8.66 7.90
CA ASN A 132 2.64 7.91 6.76
C ASN A 132 3.48 8.80 5.84
N GLU A 133 3.99 8.26 4.74
CA GLU A 133 4.85 8.99 3.80
C GLU A 133 4.19 10.22 3.13
N PHE A 134 2.86 10.28 3.11
CA PHE A 134 2.08 11.37 2.51
C PHE A 134 1.54 12.35 3.55
N GLY A 135 1.82 12.11 4.85
CA GLY A 135 1.38 12.96 5.94
C GLY A 135 -0.02 12.65 6.47
N ASP A 136 -0.62 11.51 6.09
CA ASP A 136 -1.88 11.06 6.69
C ASP A 136 -1.63 10.67 8.15
N GLU A 137 -2.56 11.07 9.01
CA GLU A 137 -2.46 10.90 10.46
C GLU A 137 -3.02 9.55 10.92
N PHE A 138 -2.28 8.89 11.80
CA PHE A 138 -2.64 7.62 12.42
C PHE A 138 -2.39 7.69 13.93
N ILE A 139 -3.02 6.78 14.67
CA ILE A 139 -2.88 6.65 16.12
C ILE A 139 -2.45 5.22 16.43
N VAL A 140 -1.50 5.06 17.35
CA VAL A 140 -1.07 3.75 17.82
C VAL A 140 -2.18 3.12 18.67
N SER A 141 -2.66 1.95 18.26
CA SER A 141 -3.69 1.18 18.98
C SER A 141 -3.14 -0.03 19.74
N ASP A 142 -1.96 -0.51 19.38
CA ASP A 142 -1.45 -1.80 19.81
C ASP A 142 -0.31 -1.64 20.83
N ILE A 143 -0.25 -2.56 21.79
CA ILE A 143 0.93 -2.75 22.64
C ILE A 143 2.07 -3.37 21.82
N ASN A 144 3.32 -3.10 22.21
CA ASN A 144 4.51 -3.54 21.46
C ASN A 144 4.60 -2.99 20.02
N PHE A 145 4.16 -1.75 19.80
CA PHE A 145 4.15 -1.12 18.48
C PHE A 145 5.56 -0.75 18.01
N GLU A 146 5.83 -1.03 16.73
CA GLU A 146 7.03 -0.56 16.02
C GLU A 146 6.59 0.38 14.91
N LEU A 147 7.25 1.55 14.82
CA LEU A 147 6.98 2.49 13.74
C LEU A 147 7.28 1.80 12.40
N PRO A 148 6.30 1.68 11.49
CA PRO A 148 6.54 1.03 10.21
C PRO A 148 7.53 1.82 9.35
N ALA A 149 8.09 1.15 8.34
CA ALA A 149 8.91 1.83 7.33
C ALA A 149 8.12 2.97 6.66
N ASN A 150 8.82 4.04 6.28
CA ASN A 150 8.23 5.23 5.65
C ASN A 150 7.16 5.95 6.50
N HIS A 151 7.21 5.80 7.82
CA HIS A 151 6.39 6.59 8.74
C HIS A 151 7.27 7.48 9.61
N SER A 152 6.67 8.51 10.23
CA SER A 152 7.35 9.43 11.13
C SER A 152 6.48 9.79 12.32
N TRP A 153 7.11 9.93 13.49
CA TRP A 153 6.50 10.58 14.66
C TRP A 153 6.42 12.10 14.49
N ILE A 154 7.19 12.67 13.56
CA ILE A 154 7.23 14.10 13.31
C ILE A 154 6.11 14.46 12.35
N LYS A 155 5.25 15.37 12.79
CA LYS A 155 4.15 15.91 11.97
C LYS A 155 4.66 16.49 10.65
N PRO A 156 4.02 16.18 9.50
CA PRO A 156 4.37 16.79 8.22
C PRO A 156 4.23 18.31 8.27
N PRO A 157 5.08 19.06 7.54
CA PRO A 157 4.86 20.48 7.35
C PRO A 157 3.56 20.71 6.58
N LEU A 158 2.93 21.87 6.79
CA LEU A 158 1.71 22.23 6.06
C LEU A 158 1.98 22.35 4.57
N THR A 159 1.03 21.90 3.75
CA THR A 159 1.00 22.13 2.31
C THR A 159 1.14 23.62 2.01
N GLN A 160 2.02 23.96 1.07
CA GLN A 160 2.32 25.33 0.70
C GLN A 160 1.77 25.64 -0.69
N SER A 161 1.37 26.88 -0.92
CA SER A 161 1.09 27.38 -2.27
C SER A 161 2.13 28.41 -2.64
N ARG A 162 2.72 28.27 -3.84
CA ARG A 162 3.66 29.25 -4.42
C ARG A 162 3.07 29.73 -5.75
N GLY A 163 2.35 30.84 -5.71
CA GLY A 163 1.63 31.35 -6.87
C GLY A 163 0.44 30.45 -7.23
N ARG A 164 0.53 29.75 -8.37
CA ARG A 164 -0.51 28.81 -8.83
C ARG A 164 -0.16 27.35 -8.58
N GLU A 165 1.01 27.09 -8.00
CA GLU A 165 1.52 25.75 -7.76
C GLU A 165 1.28 25.35 -6.31
N LEU A 166 0.81 24.12 -6.12
CA LEU A 166 0.65 23.50 -4.81
C LEU A 166 1.88 22.65 -4.52
N TYR A 167 2.37 22.69 -3.29
CA TYR A 167 3.49 21.89 -2.82
C TYR A 167 3.06 21.08 -1.61
N SER A 168 3.13 19.76 -1.74
CA SER A 168 2.72 18.80 -0.71
C SER A 168 3.95 18.14 -0.07
N PRO A 169 3.90 17.88 1.24
CA PRO A 169 4.97 17.17 1.93
C PRO A 169 5.02 15.69 1.50
N LYS A 170 6.22 15.14 1.39
CA LYS A 170 6.47 13.71 1.29
C LYS A 170 7.64 13.31 2.18
N LEU A 171 7.52 12.21 2.91
CA LEU A 171 8.61 11.67 3.71
C LEU A 171 9.57 10.90 2.80
N ILE A 172 10.82 11.34 2.72
CA ILE A 172 11.87 10.69 1.92
C ILE A 172 13.07 10.49 2.83
N ASN A 173 13.49 9.23 3.02
CA ASN A 173 14.62 8.86 3.88
C ASN A 173 14.54 9.44 5.30
N GLY A 174 13.33 9.50 5.86
CA GLY A 174 13.08 10.01 7.23
C GLY A 174 12.96 11.54 7.32
N GLU A 175 13.08 12.27 6.22
CA GLU A 175 12.95 13.74 6.19
C GLU A 175 11.75 14.19 5.35
N TRP A 176 11.05 15.21 5.84
CA TRP A 176 9.92 15.81 5.12
C TRP A 176 10.43 16.73 4.01
N VAL A 177 10.18 16.35 2.77
CA VAL A 177 10.53 17.12 1.58
C VAL A 177 9.26 17.73 0.99
N SER A 178 9.33 19.00 0.61
CA SER A 178 8.22 19.69 -0.07
C SER A 178 8.34 19.50 -1.57
N LEU A 179 7.40 18.78 -2.17
CA LEU A 179 7.39 18.46 -3.60
C LEU A 179 6.19 19.10 -4.28
N ILE A 180 6.34 19.50 -5.54
CA ILE A 180 5.24 20.05 -6.31
C ILE A 180 4.14 18.99 -6.50
N ASP A 181 2.89 19.42 -6.38
CA ASP A 181 1.71 18.55 -6.43
C ASP A 181 0.90 18.86 -7.69
N TYR A 182 1.09 18.01 -8.68
CA TYR A 182 0.31 18.00 -9.91
C TYR A 182 -0.66 16.81 -9.98
N ARG A 183 -0.89 16.09 -8.87
CA ARG A 183 -1.74 14.90 -8.88
C ARG A 183 -3.16 15.20 -9.37
N GLY A 184 -3.72 14.29 -10.16
CA GLY A 184 -5.03 14.45 -10.80
C GLY A 184 -5.04 15.37 -12.03
N ARG A 185 -3.90 15.97 -12.40
CA ARG A 185 -3.74 16.67 -13.68
C ARG A 185 -3.22 15.71 -14.75
N VAL A 186 -3.41 16.09 -16.01
CA VAL A 186 -2.87 15.35 -17.16
C VAL A 186 -1.52 15.94 -17.56
N ALA A 187 -0.53 15.06 -17.72
CA ALA A 187 0.74 15.34 -18.36
C ALA A 187 0.62 14.96 -19.85
N TYR A 188 0.74 15.94 -20.73
CA TYR A 188 0.64 15.76 -22.18
C TYR A 188 2.02 15.51 -22.79
N VAL A 189 2.13 14.51 -23.66
CA VAL A 189 3.39 14.19 -24.34
C VAL A 189 3.75 15.32 -25.29
N LYS A 190 4.98 15.85 -25.19
CA LYS A 190 5.46 16.94 -26.07
C LYS A 190 5.63 16.44 -27.52
N ASP A 191 6.25 15.27 -27.68
CA ASP A 191 6.37 14.62 -28.99
C ASP A 191 5.17 13.71 -29.25
N ARG A 192 4.22 14.23 -30.03
CA ARG A 192 2.96 13.53 -30.36
C ARG A 192 3.12 12.40 -31.37
N ASN A 193 4.31 12.21 -31.91
CA ASN A 193 4.62 11.13 -32.85
C ASN A 193 5.59 10.10 -32.24
N ALA A 194 6.02 10.28 -30.99
CA ALA A 194 6.92 9.36 -30.32
C ALA A 194 6.24 8.03 -30.00
N ASP A 195 6.85 6.93 -30.44
CA ASP A 195 6.41 5.59 -30.08
C ASP A 195 6.74 5.29 -28.60
N GLY A 196 5.75 4.79 -27.86
CA GLY A 196 5.91 4.38 -26.46
C GLY A 196 5.74 5.49 -25.43
N LEU A 197 5.40 6.71 -25.85
CA LEU A 197 4.96 7.79 -24.96
C LEU A 197 3.47 8.07 -25.17
N SER A 198 2.78 8.41 -24.09
CA SER A 198 1.36 8.75 -24.11
C SER A 198 1.05 9.72 -22.99
N ASP A 199 0.01 10.53 -23.20
CA ASP A 199 -0.56 11.35 -22.15
C ASP A 199 -0.94 10.47 -20.93
N TYR A 200 -0.75 10.99 -19.73
CA TYR A 200 -1.07 10.25 -18.51
C TYR A 200 -1.56 11.16 -17.38
N GLU A 201 -2.37 10.59 -16.49
CA GLU A 201 -2.78 11.25 -15.25
C GLU A 201 -1.63 11.16 -14.23
N ILE A 202 -1.21 12.31 -13.69
CA ILE A 202 -0.15 12.38 -12.68
C ILE A 202 -0.70 11.83 -11.37
N ARG A 203 0.00 10.82 -10.81
CA ARG A 203 -0.38 10.16 -9.54
C ARG A 203 0.63 10.36 -8.42
N GLU A 204 1.86 10.72 -8.77
CA GLU A 204 2.95 10.92 -7.83
C GLU A 204 3.27 12.40 -7.66
N LEU A 205 3.84 12.74 -6.51
CA LEU A 205 4.39 14.08 -6.25
C LEU A 205 5.72 14.26 -6.96
N GLY A 206 6.00 15.49 -7.37
CA GLY A 206 7.24 15.86 -8.04
C GLY A 206 7.03 16.42 -9.44
N ASP A 207 8.14 16.74 -10.08
CA ASP A 207 8.15 17.35 -11.39
C ASP A 207 7.64 16.39 -12.47
N VAL A 208 7.01 16.98 -13.49
CA VAL A 208 6.67 16.25 -14.71
C VAL A 208 7.96 16.03 -15.51
N PRO A 209 8.23 14.81 -16.04
CA PRO A 209 9.39 14.56 -16.88
C PRO A 209 9.46 15.52 -18.06
N ASP A 210 10.67 15.83 -18.52
CA ASP A 210 10.86 16.81 -19.61
C ASP A 210 10.27 16.35 -20.96
N THR A 211 9.88 15.08 -21.09
CA THR A 211 9.13 14.58 -22.26
C THR A 211 7.66 15.03 -22.28
N HIS A 212 7.14 15.57 -21.18
CA HIS A 212 5.74 15.96 -21.02
C HIS A 212 5.59 17.41 -20.56
N THR A 213 4.38 17.94 -20.73
CA THR A 213 4.00 19.29 -20.34
C THR A 213 2.61 19.29 -19.71
N LEU A 214 2.33 20.27 -18.86
CA LEU A 214 1.00 20.46 -18.27
C LEU A 214 0.06 21.30 -19.14
N ALA A 215 0.56 21.81 -20.27
CA ALA A 215 -0.24 22.54 -21.25
C ALA A 215 -0.91 21.53 -22.18
N GLU A 216 -2.22 21.64 -22.35
CA GLU A 216 -2.98 20.81 -23.28
C GLU A 216 -2.74 21.24 -24.74
N PRO A 217 -2.43 20.31 -25.66
CA PRO A 217 -2.33 20.61 -27.09
C PRO A 217 -3.70 20.75 -27.75
N ASN A 218 -3.80 21.63 -28.73
CA ASN A 218 -4.86 21.52 -29.73
C ASN A 218 -4.56 20.40 -30.74
N ILE A 219 -5.60 19.98 -31.46
CA ILE A 219 -5.57 18.85 -32.40
C ILE A 219 -4.47 18.97 -33.48
N TYR A 220 -4.18 20.19 -33.92
CA TYR A 220 -3.21 20.50 -34.98
C TYR A 220 -1.95 21.21 -34.46
N GLU A 221 -1.60 21.03 -33.19
CA GLU A 221 -0.38 21.60 -32.62
C GLU A 221 0.74 20.56 -32.44
N THR A 222 1.97 21.07 -32.54
CA THR A 222 3.23 20.38 -32.26
C THR A 222 4.04 21.20 -31.26
N TRP A 223 4.78 20.54 -30.36
CA TRP A 223 5.53 21.21 -29.31
C TRP A 223 6.80 21.88 -29.84
N SER A 224 7.09 23.09 -29.37
CA SER A 224 8.36 23.79 -29.55
C SER A 224 8.94 24.19 -28.19
N ASP A 225 10.16 23.77 -27.89
CA ASP A 225 10.78 23.99 -26.57
C ASP A 225 10.81 25.46 -26.14
N ASN A 226 10.92 26.39 -27.09
CA ASN A 226 10.98 27.82 -26.79
C ASN A 226 9.62 28.52 -26.72
N LYS A 227 8.57 27.92 -27.30
CA LYS A 227 7.28 28.60 -27.52
C LYS A 227 6.06 27.79 -27.06
N GLY A 228 6.26 26.57 -26.59
CA GLY A 228 5.19 25.62 -26.27
C GLY A 228 4.49 25.11 -27.52
N TRP A 229 3.20 24.82 -27.40
CA TRP A 229 2.38 24.35 -28.51
C TRP A 229 2.28 25.38 -29.65
N GLN A 230 2.52 24.92 -30.87
CA GLN A 230 2.43 25.74 -32.08
C GLN A 230 1.60 25.05 -33.15
N TYR A 231 0.81 25.83 -33.88
CA TYR A 231 0.04 25.32 -35.01
C TYR A 231 0.96 24.70 -36.08
N ASP A 232 0.64 23.46 -36.44
CA ASP A 232 1.38 22.64 -37.39
C ASP A 232 0.53 22.42 -38.66
N ILE A 233 0.94 23.11 -39.72
CA ILE A 233 0.31 23.01 -41.04
C ILE A 233 0.33 21.57 -41.55
N ALA A 234 1.42 20.81 -41.35
CA ALA A 234 1.52 19.45 -41.86
C ALA A 234 0.52 18.52 -41.17
N ARG A 235 0.24 18.76 -39.89
CA ARG A 235 -0.74 18.00 -39.11
C ARG A 235 -2.19 18.32 -39.50
N HIS A 236 -2.50 19.57 -39.82
CA HIS A 236 -3.84 19.97 -40.28
C HIS A 236 -4.09 19.61 -41.76
N PHE A 237 -3.05 19.61 -42.59
CA PHE A 237 -3.13 19.44 -44.04
C PHE A 237 -4.10 18.33 -44.50
N PRO A 238 -4.00 17.06 -44.05
CA PRO A 238 -4.86 15.99 -44.56
C PRO A 238 -6.35 16.22 -44.25
N PHE A 239 -6.66 16.77 -43.07
CA PHE A 239 -8.04 17.09 -42.68
C PHE A 239 -8.59 18.25 -43.51
N LYS A 240 -7.78 19.30 -43.68
CA LYS A 240 -8.16 20.46 -44.49
C LYS A 240 -8.40 20.10 -45.96
N VAL A 241 -7.59 19.20 -46.52
CA VAL A 241 -7.80 18.68 -47.89
C VAL A 241 -9.18 18.04 -48.02
N GLU A 242 -9.57 17.18 -47.07
CA GLU A 242 -10.87 16.50 -47.13
C GLU A 242 -12.03 17.48 -46.91
N GLU A 243 -11.92 18.42 -45.97
CA GLU A 243 -12.92 19.49 -45.78
C GLU A 243 -13.16 20.28 -47.07
N GLU A 244 -12.09 20.72 -47.73
CA GLU A 244 -12.18 21.51 -48.96
C GLU A 244 -12.68 20.69 -50.15
N LYS A 245 -12.34 19.40 -50.23
CA LYS A 245 -12.92 18.49 -51.23
C LYS A 245 -14.42 18.31 -51.04
N VAL A 246 -14.89 18.10 -49.80
CA VAL A 246 -16.32 17.96 -49.49
C VAL A 246 -17.08 19.23 -49.87
N TRP A 247 -16.56 20.40 -49.48
CA TRP A 247 -17.14 21.68 -49.88
C TRP A 247 -17.21 21.82 -51.41
N ARG A 248 -16.10 21.58 -52.11
CA ARG A 248 -16.02 21.65 -53.58
C ARG A 248 -17.03 20.73 -54.24
N ILE A 249 -17.15 19.47 -53.80
CA ILE A 249 -18.10 18.50 -54.35
C ILE A 249 -19.55 18.97 -54.15
N GLY A 250 -19.87 19.51 -52.96
CA GLY A 250 -21.18 20.07 -52.68
C GLY A 250 -21.55 21.21 -53.64
N GLN A 251 -20.65 22.19 -53.82
CA GLN A 251 -20.85 23.30 -54.76
C GLN A 251 -20.91 22.83 -56.22
N LEU A 252 -20.02 21.92 -56.62
CA LEU A 252 -19.97 21.42 -57.98
C LEU A 252 -21.24 20.66 -58.36
N THR A 253 -21.82 19.91 -57.42
CA THR A 253 -23.09 19.20 -57.63
C THR A 253 -24.23 20.18 -57.91
N GLN A 254 -24.31 21.29 -57.17
CA GLN A 254 -25.33 22.33 -57.41
C GLN A 254 -25.17 22.95 -58.80
N VAL A 255 -23.93 23.31 -59.16
CA VAL A 255 -23.60 23.90 -60.47
C VAL A 255 -23.95 22.93 -61.61
N ILE A 256 -23.56 21.66 -61.51
CA ILE A 256 -23.85 20.64 -62.53
C ILE A 256 -25.36 20.43 -62.68
N ASN A 257 -26.10 20.29 -61.57
CA ASN A 257 -27.55 20.14 -61.64
C ASN A 257 -28.23 21.30 -62.37
N ARG A 258 -27.71 22.52 -62.17
CA ARG A 258 -28.24 23.72 -62.81
C ARG A 258 -27.90 23.81 -64.30
N ILE A 259 -26.68 23.43 -64.68
CA ILE A 259 -26.25 23.25 -66.07
C ILE A 259 -27.14 22.21 -66.76
N ASP A 260 -27.29 21.03 -66.17
CA ASP A 260 -28.11 19.93 -66.70
C ASP A 260 -29.57 20.36 -66.91
N GLN A 261 -30.13 21.12 -65.97
CA GLN A 261 -31.49 21.65 -66.10
C GLN A 261 -31.61 22.58 -67.30
N TYR A 262 -30.67 23.52 -67.48
CA TYR A 262 -30.67 24.42 -68.63
C TYR A 262 -30.53 23.65 -69.95
N GLU A 263 -29.56 22.74 -70.03
CA GLU A 263 -29.27 21.96 -71.25
C GLU A 263 -30.44 21.06 -71.65
N LYS A 264 -31.09 20.41 -70.68
CA LYS A 264 -32.31 19.63 -70.94
C LYS A 264 -33.46 20.51 -71.40
N ASP A 265 -33.63 21.68 -70.77
CA ASP A 265 -34.69 22.63 -71.12
C ASP A 265 -34.55 23.18 -72.55
N GLN A 266 -33.32 23.36 -73.03
CA GLN A 266 -33.07 23.76 -74.42
C GLN A 266 -33.60 22.77 -75.47
N ASN A 267 -33.79 21.49 -75.10
CA ASN A 267 -34.36 20.48 -76.00
C ASN A 267 -35.89 20.53 -76.09
N TYR A 268 -36.57 21.32 -75.25
CA TYR A 268 -38.00 21.57 -75.38
C TYR A 268 -38.29 22.71 -76.37
N PRO A 269 -39.47 22.71 -77.03
CA PRO A 269 -39.95 23.84 -77.80
C PRO A 269 -39.86 25.14 -77.01
N SER A 270 -39.51 26.25 -77.67
CA SER A 270 -39.25 27.55 -77.04
C SER A 270 -40.36 28.00 -76.10
N GLU A 271 -41.61 27.68 -76.44
CA GLU A 271 -42.80 28.07 -75.69
C GLU A 271 -42.99 27.27 -74.39
N LEU A 272 -42.32 26.13 -74.26
CA LEU A 272 -42.42 25.20 -73.13
C LEU A 272 -41.17 25.23 -72.22
N ARG A 273 -40.19 26.06 -72.54
CA ARG A 273 -38.97 26.23 -71.76
C ARG A 273 -39.27 26.90 -70.43
N THR A 274 -38.70 26.38 -69.36
CA THR A 274 -38.96 26.81 -67.97
C THR A 274 -37.69 27.22 -67.23
N SER A 275 -36.51 27.01 -67.81
CA SER A 275 -35.27 27.46 -67.20
C SER A 275 -35.24 28.99 -67.15
N PRO A 276 -35.07 29.61 -65.97
CA PRO A 276 -35.05 31.06 -65.84
C PRO A 276 -33.67 31.67 -66.16
N LEU A 277 -32.72 30.89 -66.68
CA LEU A 277 -31.35 31.34 -66.96
C LEU A 277 -31.21 31.89 -68.38
N THR A 278 -30.48 32.99 -68.53
CA THR A 278 -30.01 33.48 -69.84
C THR A 278 -28.79 32.70 -70.31
N ILE A 279 -28.41 32.84 -71.58
CA ILE A 279 -27.19 32.22 -72.13
C ILE A 279 -25.93 32.76 -71.44
N GLU A 280 -25.90 34.03 -71.06
CA GLU A 280 -24.81 34.63 -70.29
C GLU A 280 -24.70 34.01 -68.89
N GLN A 281 -25.84 33.80 -68.23
CA GLN A 281 -25.90 33.14 -66.91
C GLN A 281 -25.48 31.66 -66.99
N TYR A 282 -25.85 30.96 -68.07
CA TYR A 282 -25.35 29.61 -68.34
C TYR A 282 -23.82 29.59 -68.51
N ASN A 283 -23.25 30.55 -69.24
CA ASN A 283 -21.79 30.66 -69.40
C ASN A 283 -21.09 30.91 -68.06
N LEU A 284 -21.69 31.69 -67.15
CA LEU A 284 -21.17 31.87 -65.79
C LEU A 284 -21.17 30.57 -64.99
N LEU A 285 -22.20 29.73 -65.12
CA LEU A 285 -22.21 28.39 -64.48
C LEU A 285 -21.12 27.47 -65.05
N LEU A 286 -20.84 27.55 -66.36
CA LEU A 286 -19.72 26.80 -66.97
C LEU A 286 -18.36 27.26 -66.42
N LEU A 287 -18.20 28.57 -66.17
CA LEU A 287 -17.02 29.12 -65.52
C LEU A 287 -16.91 28.66 -64.07
N ASP A 288 -18.00 28.69 -63.30
CA ASP A 288 -18.04 28.17 -61.93
C ASP A 288 -17.64 26.69 -61.87
N ARG A 289 -18.15 25.87 -62.81
CA ARG A 289 -17.77 24.46 -62.95
C ARG A 289 -16.28 24.31 -63.18
N LYS A 290 -15.69 25.14 -64.04
CA LYS A 290 -14.25 25.13 -64.31
C LYS A 290 -13.45 25.54 -63.07
N LEU A 291 -13.82 26.64 -62.40
CA LEU A 291 -13.16 27.11 -61.17
C LEU A 291 -13.17 26.03 -60.08
N LEU A 292 -14.31 25.38 -59.86
CA LEU A 292 -14.42 24.28 -58.90
C LEU A 292 -13.61 23.05 -59.30
N SER A 293 -13.48 22.76 -60.59
CA SER A 293 -12.67 21.63 -61.08
C SER A 293 -11.17 21.90 -60.93
N ASP A 294 -10.74 23.14 -61.16
CA ASP A 294 -9.34 23.54 -61.08
C ASP A 294 -8.88 23.77 -59.63
N TYR A 295 -9.80 24.07 -58.70
CA TYR A 295 -9.54 24.41 -57.30
C TYR A 295 -8.50 23.53 -56.58
N PRO A 296 -8.55 22.18 -56.64
CA PRO A 296 -7.57 21.33 -55.97
C PRO A 296 -6.14 21.45 -56.50
N ASN A 297 -5.96 22.02 -57.70
CA ASN A 297 -4.67 22.19 -58.36
C ASN A 297 -4.14 23.63 -58.24
N ILE A 298 -4.84 24.50 -57.49
CA ILE A 298 -4.40 25.87 -57.25
C ILE A 298 -3.26 25.89 -56.22
N GLU A 299 -2.29 26.77 -56.43
CA GLU A 299 -1.20 27.01 -55.49
C GLU A 299 -1.75 27.38 -54.10
N GLY A 300 -1.24 26.72 -53.07
CA GLY A 300 -1.68 26.94 -51.68
C GLY A 300 -2.88 26.11 -51.26
N PHE A 301 -3.48 25.28 -52.11
CA PHE A 301 -4.48 24.30 -51.68
C PHE A 301 -3.91 23.37 -50.58
N PRO A 302 -4.64 23.09 -49.48
CA PRO A 302 -6.05 23.44 -49.19
C PRO A 302 -6.25 24.71 -48.34
N PHE A 303 -5.21 25.54 -48.17
CA PHE A 303 -5.23 26.73 -47.31
C PHE A 303 -5.38 28.04 -48.07
N CYS A 304 -5.49 27.99 -49.40
CA CYS A 304 -5.82 29.15 -50.22
C CYS A 304 -7.28 29.57 -50.03
N GLU A 305 -7.62 30.77 -50.47
CA GLU A 305 -9.00 31.23 -50.50
C GLU A 305 -9.84 30.38 -51.47
N ARG A 306 -11.11 30.17 -51.12
CA ARG A 306 -12.07 29.49 -51.99
C ARG A 306 -12.37 30.34 -53.22
N PRO A 307 -12.63 29.72 -54.39
CA PRO A 307 -13.03 30.46 -55.58
C PRO A 307 -14.37 31.17 -55.37
N THR A 308 -14.46 32.41 -55.84
CA THR A 308 -15.71 33.18 -55.87
C THR A 308 -16.60 32.69 -57.01
N LEU A 309 -17.75 32.11 -56.66
CA LEU A 309 -18.74 31.60 -57.62
C LEU A 309 -19.78 32.67 -57.97
N SER A 310 -20.46 32.51 -59.11
CA SER A 310 -21.49 33.45 -59.58
C SER A 310 -22.75 33.52 -58.69
N GLY A 311 -23.00 32.50 -57.86
CA GLY A 311 -24.21 32.40 -57.04
C GLY A 311 -25.47 31.97 -57.80
N LEU A 312 -25.34 31.57 -59.07
CA LEU A 312 -26.48 31.16 -59.92
C LEU A 312 -26.96 29.71 -59.68
N ALA A 313 -26.19 28.93 -58.92
CA ALA A 313 -26.45 27.53 -58.60
C ALA A 313 -27.18 27.31 -57.26
N THR A 314 -27.31 28.36 -56.45
CA THR A 314 -27.95 28.36 -55.12
C THR A 314 -29.43 28.70 -55.16
#